data_AF-A0A9W8DYZ7-F1
#
_entry.id   AF-A0A9W8DYZ7-F1
#
_cell.length_a   1.000
_cell.length_b   1.000
_cell.length_c   1.000
_cell.angle_alpha   90.00
_cell.angle_beta   90.00
_cell.angle_gamma   90.00
#
_symmetry.space_group_name_H-M   'P 1'
#
loop_
_entity.id
_entity.type
_entity.pdbx_description
1 polymer ?
#
loop_
_entity_poly.entity_id
_entity_poly.type
_entity_poly.pdbx_seq_one_letter_code
_entity_poly.pdbx_strand_id
1 'polypeptide(L)'
;MTTEGTHAASQFRVASDNLTVTNDKGYRQAKASHGVAEGTWYYEATLTNTAGAARIGWSQISGDLQGPCGLDHYSYAFRSYPATRFHASVGYTYGERYDSPDVTLGVLIHLPPLGPAAREDLRRRRFILQRDFPYAKFDYVQPLPSTTDESDGGNTTAAAVSGGSPSFTSDLATEAAAPSPLPKMSGSAIVYFRNGRCLSQAYGPLHLGKYHPAVACYMGAEVRLNFGPEFAHPPPAEWEGTPVRPMSECPPENYLEDEAAAR
;
A
#
# COMPACT_ATOMS: atom_id res chain seq x y z
N MET A 1 -15.45 -5.39 0.07
CA MET A 1 -15.25 -3.93 0.29
C MET A 1 -16.36 -3.42 1.18
N THR A 2 -16.11 -2.36 1.95
CA THR A 2 -17.12 -1.75 2.83
C THR A 2 -17.32 -0.27 2.45
N THR A 3 -18.50 0.26 2.73
CA THR A 3 -18.86 1.68 2.53
C THR A 3 -18.69 2.51 3.79
N GLU A 4 -18.14 1.93 4.87
CA GLU A 4 -17.85 2.67 6.10
C GLU A 4 -16.92 3.86 5.84
N GLY A 5 -17.20 5.00 6.46
CA GLY A 5 -16.43 6.24 6.25
C GLY A 5 -14.97 6.17 6.72
N THR A 6 -14.62 5.16 7.51
CA THR A 6 -13.23 4.84 7.91
C THR A 6 -12.46 4.13 6.80
N HIS A 7 -13.16 3.48 5.87
CA HIS A 7 -12.59 2.57 4.86
C HIS A 7 -12.75 3.08 3.43
N ALA A 8 -13.79 3.87 3.13
CA ALA A 8 -14.07 4.35 1.78
C ALA A 8 -14.35 5.86 1.75
N ALA A 9 -13.81 6.55 0.74
CA ALA A 9 -14.19 7.94 0.49
C ALA A 9 -15.68 8.04 0.11
N SER A 10 -16.33 9.12 0.54
CA SER A 10 -17.76 9.35 0.29
C SER A 10 -18.16 9.37 -1.19
N GLN A 11 -17.23 9.72 -2.10
CA GLN A 11 -17.49 9.71 -3.53
C GLN A 11 -17.19 8.37 -4.20
N PHE A 12 -16.52 7.45 -3.50
CA PHE A 12 -16.11 6.16 -4.05
C PHE A 12 -17.31 5.22 -4.09
N ARG A 13 -17.53 4.56 -5.22
CA ARG A 13 -18.68 3.69 -5.41
C ARG A 13 -18.27 2.24 -5.21
N VAL A 14 -19.03 1.55 -4.37
CA VAL A 14 -18.95 0.10 -4.16
C VAL A 14 -20.25 -0.49 -4.67
N ALA A 15 -20.16 -1.49 -5.55
CA ALA A 15 -21.33 -2.19 -6.07
C ALA A 15 -22.01 -3.04 -4.98
N SER A 16 -23.25 -3.48 -5.23
CA SER A 16 -24.03 -4.29 -4.28
C SER A 16 -23.40 -5.64 -3.95
N ASP A 17 -22.53 -6.16 -4.83
CA ASP A 17 -21.76 -7.38 -4.59
C ASP A 17 -20.59 -7.17 -3.60
N ASN A 18 -20.30 -5.92 -3.21
CA ASN A 18 -19.17 -5.52 -2.37
C ASN A 18 -17.79 -5.92 -2.93
N LEU A 19 -17.72 -6.33 -4.19
CA LEU A 19 -16.50 -6.81 -4.86
C LEU A 19 -16.10 -5.90 -6.02
N THR A 20 -17.04 -5.19 -6.62
CA THR A 20 -16.76 -4.24 -7.70
C THR A 20 -16.69 -2.82 -7.17
N VAL A 21 -15.64 -2.08 -7.54
CA VAL A 21 -15.42 -0.71 -7.09
C VAL A 21 -15.02 0.23 -8.22
N THR A 22 -15.49 1.47 -8.16
CA THR A 22 -15.23 2.48 -9.20
C THR A 22 -15.30 3.90 -8.67
N ASN A 23 -14.75 4.84 -9.43
CA ASN A 23 -14.85 6.27 -9.17
C ASN A 23 -14.68 7.10 -10.46
N ASP A 24 -15.52 8.13 -10.61
CA ASP A 24 -15.66 8.88 -11.87
C ASP A 24 -14.63 10.01 -12.07
N LYS A 25 -14.07 10.57 -10.99
CA LYS A 25 -13.28 11.81 -11.05
C LYS A 25 -11.83 11.56 -10.63
N GLY A 26 -11.23 12.52 -9.91
CA GLY A 26 -9.90 12.39 -9.32
C GLY A 26 -9.81 11.17 -8.39
N TYR A 27 -8.59 10.69 -8.13
CA TYR A 27 -8.37 9.47 -7.35
C TYR A 27 -9.13 9.49 -6.02
N ARG A 28 -9.80 8.38 -5.72
CA ARG A 28 -10.39 8.09 -4.42
C ARG A 28 -10.08 6.66 -4.07
N GLN A 29 -9.93 6.38 -2.79
CA GLN A 29 -9.54 5.08 -2.26
C GLN A 29 -10.68 4.44 -1.48
N ALA A 30 -10.76 3.11 -1.56
CA ALA A 30 -11.44 2.29 -0.58
C ALA A 30 -10.58 1.11 -0.13
N LYS A 31 -10.89 0.62 1.06
CA LYS A 31 -10.22 -0.48 1.75
C LYS A 31 -11.23 -1.61 1.99
N ALA A 32 -10.76 -2.85 2.05
CA ALA A 32 -11.59 -3.97 2.46
C ALA A 32 -11.92 -3.91 3.96
N SER A 33 -13.01 -4.57 4.37
CA SER A 33 -13.48 -4.61 5.75
C SER A 33 -12.52 -5.32 6.70
N HIS A 34 -11.76 -6.27 6.19
CA HIS A 34 -10.82 -7.08 6.95
C HIS A 34 -9.39 -6.61 6.69
N GLY A 35 -8.56 -6.65 7.73
CA GLY A 35 -7.16 -6.28 7.66
C GLY A 35 -6.28 -7.17 8.52
N VAL A 36 -5.01 -7.25 8.18
CA VAL A 36 -4.05 -8.24 8.68
C VAL A 36 -2.82 -7.55 9.27
N ALA A 37 -2.29 -8.09 10.36
CA ALA A 37 -1.10 -7.57 11.03
C ALA A 37 0.05 -8.59 11.12
N GLU A 38 -0.23 -9.88 10.86
CA GLU A 38 0.74 -10.97 10.86
C GLU A 38 0.30 -12.08 9.88
N GLY A 39 1.26 -12.90 9.43
CA GLY A 39 1.07 -14.01 8.50
C GLY A 39 1.15 -13.61 7.02
N THR A 40 0.89 -14.58 6.14
CA THR A 40 0.88 -14.38 4.68
C THR A 40 -0.54 -14.43 4.13
N TRP A 41 -0.91 -13.40 3.38
CA TRP A 41 -2.27 -13.20 2.88
C TRP A 41 -2.29 -12.82 1.40
N TYR A 42 -3.35 -13.21 0.71
CA TYR A 42 -3.48 -13.02 -0.73
C TYR A 42 -4.91 -12.66 -1.13
N TYR A 43 -5.03 -11.81 -2.16
CA TYR A 43 -6.27 -11.56 -2.89
C TYR A 43 -5.96 -11.27 -4.36
N GLU A 44 -6.98 -11.35 -5.20
CA GLU A 44 -6.92 -10.99 -6.62
C GLU A 44 -7.73 -9.71 -6.90
N ALA A 45 -7.30 -8.97 -7.92
CA ALA A 45 -8.02 -7.84 -8.44
C ALA A 45 -7.88 -7.75 -9.96
N THR A 46 -8.99 -7.53 -10.65
CA THR A 46 -9.08 -7.44 -12.10
C THR A 46 -9.64 -6.09 -12.50
N LEU A 47 -8.99 -5.38 -13.42
CA LEU A 47 -9.46 -4.09 -13.91
C LEU A 47 -10.51 -4.31 -15.02
N THR A 48 -11.79 -4.20 -14.68
CA THR A 48 -12.92 -4.46 -15.60
C THR A 48 -13.20 -3.29 -16.53
N ASN A 49 -12.95 -2.06 -16.08
CA ASN A 49 -13.03 -0.85 -16.90
C ASN A 49 -11.69 -0.10 -16.89
N THR A 50 -11.13 0.09 -18.07
CA THR A 50 -9.80 0.70 -18.30
C THR A 50 -9.87 2.15 -18.77
N ALA A 51 -11.05 2.80 -18.71
CA ALA A 51 -11.25 4.19 -19.13
C ALA A 51 -10.35 5.19 -18.37
N GLY A 52 -9.92 4.84 -17.16
CA GLY A 52 -8.94 5.59 -16.39
C GLY A 52 -7.86 4.70 -15.78
N ALA A 53 -7.41 5.04 -14.58
CA ALA A 53 -6.31 4.34 -13.93
C ALA A 53 -6.70 3.82 -12.54
N ALA A 54 -6.11 2.69 -12.16
CA ALA A 54 -6.26 2.12 -10.83
C ALA A 54 -4.90 2.02 -10.14
N ARG A 55 -4.91 2.14 -8.81
CA ARG A 55 -3.79 1.77 -7.94
C ARG A 55 -4.28 0.73 -6.94
N ILE A 56 -3.71 -0.46 -7.01
CA ILE A 56 -4.11 -1.63 -6.23
C ILE A 56 -2.95 -1.99 -5.30
N GLY A 57 -3.25 -2.29 -4.03
CA GLY A 57 -2.23 -2.71 -3.08
C GLY A 57 -2.75 -2.84 -1.66
N TRP A 58 -1.99 -2.34 -0.69
CA TRP A 58 -2.29 -2.46 0.73
C TRP A 58 -2.22 -1.10 1.41
N SER A 59 -3.12 -0.85 2.34
CA SER A 59 -3.22 0.42 3.07
C SER A 59 -3.56 0.18 4.53
N GLN A 60 -2.89 0.88 5.44
CA GLN A 60 -3.33 0.94 6.83
C GLN A 60 -4.58 1.82 6.94
N ILE A 61 -5.31 1.70 8.05
CA ILE A 61 -6.55 2.47 8.23
C ILE A 61 -6.33 3.98 8.16
N SER A 62 -5.15 4.46 8.56
CA SER A 62 -4.73 5.88 8.50
C SER A 62 -4.47 6.43 7.09
N GLY A 63 -4.48 5.58 6.04
CA GLY A 63 -4.24 6.04 4.67
C GLY A 63 -5.34 6.99 4.16
N ASP A 64 -4.96 8.04 3.45
CA ASP A 64 -5.87 9.09 2.98
C ASP A 64 -6.86 8.57 1.93
N LEU A 65 -8.15 8.61 2.26
CA LEU A 65 -9.23 8.15 1.40
C LEU A 65 -9.48 9.10 0.22
N GLN A 66 -9.18 10.40 0.37
CA GLN A 66 -9.34 11.39 -0.70
C GLN A 66 -8.19 11.37 -1.71
N GLY A 67 -7.09 10.68 -1.38
CA GLY A 67 -5.94 10.45 -2.24
C GLY A 67 -5.91 9.07 -2.90
N PRO A 68 -4.95 8.84 -3.82
CA PRO A 68 -4.67 7.50 -4.33
C PRO A 68 -3.96 6.63 -3.27
N CYS A 69 -4.14 5.31 -3.37
CA CYS A 69 -3.28 4.36 -2.66
C CYS A 69 -1.81 4.59 -3.05
N GLY A 70 -0.90 4.62 -2.07
CA GLY A 70 0.52 4.97 -2.23
C GLY A 70 0.83 6.47 -2.19
N LEU A 71 -0.14 7.34 -1.85
CA LEU A 71 0.09 8.78 -1.61
C LEU A 71 0.92 9.03 -0.35
N ASP A 72 0.66 8.27 0.70
CA ASP A 72 1.19 8.48 2.05
C ASP A 72 2.14 7.34 2.48
N HIS A 73 2.59 7.39 3.72
CA HIS A 73 3.43 6.36 4.36
C HIS A 73 2.65 5.12 4.78
N TYR A 74 1.32 5.20 4.81
CA TYR A 74 0.44 4.15 5.30
C TYR A 74 0.04 3.17 4.19
N SER A 75 0.34 3.49 2.93
CA SER A 75 -0.12 2.74 1.78
C SER A 75 0.98 2.46 0.76
N TYR A 76 0.83 1.32 0.08
CA TYR A 76 1.72 0.83 -0.96
C TYR A 76 0.85 0.34 -2.12
N ALA A 77 1.13 0.79 -3.33
CA ALA A 77 0.26 0.47 -4.46
C ALA A 77 0.97 0.33 -5.78
N PHE A 78 0.50 -0.58 -6.62
CA PHE A 78 0.92 -0.72 -8.00
C PHE A 78 -0.12 -0.07 -8.91
N ARG A 79 0.30 0.81 -9.84
CA ARG A 79 -0.57 1.50 -10.81
C ARG A 79 -0.73 0.70 -12.10
N SER A 80 -1.95 0.71 -12.67
CA SER A 80 -2.29 0.01 -13.93
C SER A 80 -1.49 0.47 -15.13
N TYR A 81 -1.44 1.79 -15.37
CA TYR A 81 -0.69 2.41 -16.45
C TYR A 81 -0.21 3.84 -16.13
N PRO A 82 1.06 4.19 -16.45
CA PRO A 82 2.15 3.27 -16.70
C PRO A 82 2.45 2.42 -15.46
N ALA A 83 3.05 1.24 -15.68
CA ALA A 83 3.34 0.25 -14.65
C ALA A 83 4.35 0.82 -13.64
N THR A 84 3.84 1.23 -12.49
CA THR A 84 4.63 1.99 -11.50
C THR A 84 4.16 1.66 -10.10
N ARG A 85 5.09 1.29 -9.22
CA ARG A 85 4.83 1.11 -7.79
C ARG A 85 4.97 2.46 -7.08
N PHE A 86 4.03 2.79 -6.20
CA PHE A 86 3.94 4.04 -5.46
C PHE A 86 3.98 3.83 -3.94
N HIS A 87 4.74 4.66 -3.24
CA HIS A 87 4.73 4.80 -1.80
C HIS A 87 5.20 6.20 -1.42
N ALA A 88 4.56 6.85 -0.42
CA ALA A 88 4.86 8.24 -0.04
C ALA A 88 4.85 9.21 -1.24
N SER A 89 3.94 8.99 -2.20
CA SER A 89 3.83 9.74 -3.45
C SER A 89 5.02 9.61 -4.41
N VAL A 90 6.01 8.76 -4.09
CA VAL A 90 7.17 8.47 -4.95
C VAL A 90 6.87 7.23 -5.78
N GLY A 91 7.06 7.35 -7.09
CA GLY A 91 6.78 6.29 -8.07
C GLY A 91 8.06 5.73 -8.69
N TYR A 92 8.16 4.41 -8.78
CA TYR A 92 9.23 3.71 -9.51
C TYR A 92 8.63 2.74 -10.53
N THR A 93 9.20 2.67 -11.73
CA THR A 93 8.80 1.67 -12.73
C THR A 93 8.91 0.28 -12.15
N TYR A 94 7.87 -0.53 -12.33
CA TYR A 94 7.79 -1.86 -11.76
C TYR A 94 6.90 -2.76 -12.61
N GLY A 95 7.39 -3.97 -12.90
CA GLY A 95 6.61 -4.99 -13.59
C GLY A 95 6.09 -4.57 -14.96
N GLU A 96 4.95 -5.15 -15.33
CA GLU A 96 4.26 -4.91 -16.60
C GLU A 96 2.88 -4.30 -16.33
N ARG A 97 2.34 -3.57 -17.30
CA ARG A 97 1.01 -2.98 -17.20
C ARG A 97 -0.08 -4.05 -17.09
N TYR A 98 -1.16 -3.71 -16.40
CA TYR A 98 -2.33 -4.58 -16.20
C TYR A 98 -3.64 -3.86 -16.58
N ASP A 99 -3.55 -2.90 -17.51
CA ASP A 99 -4.65 -2.13 -18.10
C ASP A 99 -5.47 -2.94 -19.12
N SER A 100 -5.78 -4.21 -18.83
CA SER A 100 -6.60 -5.09 -19.66
C SER A 100 -7.53 -5.94 -18.79
N PRO A 101 -8.80 -6.15 -19.19
CA PRO A 101 -9.73 -7.00 -18.47
C PRO A 101 -9.30 -8.49 -18.44
N ASP A 102 -8.43 -8.92 -19.34
CA ASP A 102 -7.87 -10.28 -19.37
C ASP A 102 -6.73 -10.47 -18.34
N VAL A 103 -6.34 -9.41 -17.64
CA VAL A 103 -5.25 -9.43 -16.66
C VAL A 103 -5.81 -9.36 -15.25
N THR A 104 -5.57 -10.42 -14.48
CA THR A 104 -5.84 -10.49 -13.05
C THR A 104 -4.53 -10.29 -12.28
N LEU A 105 -4.53 -9.31 -11.40
CA LEU A 105 -3.43 -9.00 -10.51
C LEU A 105 -3.62 -9.76 -9.19
N GLY A 106 -2.70 -10.67 -8.89
CA GLY A 106 -2.57 -11.26 -7.57
C GLY A 106 -1.76 -10.35 -6.66
N VAL A 107 -2.21 -10.16 -5.42
CA VAL A 107 -1.59 -9.23 -4.47
C VAL A 107 -1.34 -9.95 -3.15
N LEU A 108 -0.07 -10.26 -2.90
CA LEU A 108 0.39 -10.94 -1.69
C LEU A 108 0.99 -9.93 -0.71
N ILE A 109 0.70 -10.10 0.58
CA ILE A 109 1.44 -9.48 1.67
C ILE A 109 1.96 -10.56 2.62
N HIS A 110 3.23 -10.46 2.99
CA HIS A 110 3.85 -11.25 4.03
C HIS A 110 4.21 -10.35 5.20
N LEU A 111 3.69 -10.69 6.38
CA LEU A 111 3.93 -9.98 7.63
C LEU A 111 4.52 -10.99 8.64
N PRO A 112 5.75 -10.77 9.13
CA PRO A 112 6.35 -11.67 10.11
C PRO A 112 5.56 -11.65 11.43
N PRO A 113 5.69 -12.69 12.27
CA PRO A 113 5.10 -12.72 13.60
C PRO A 113 5.51 -11.51 14.44
N LEU A 114 4.55 -10.92 15.15
CA LEU A 114 4.79 -9.71 15.94
C LEU A 114 5.38 -10.03 17.31
N GLY A 115 6.53 -9.42 17.64
CA GLY A 115 7.07 -9.42 19.00
C GLY A 115 6.21 -8.59 19.98
N PRO A 116 6.44 -8.72 21.31
CA PRO A 116 5.63 -8.04 22.33
C PRO A 116 5.59 -6.51 22.17
N ALA A 117 6.72 -5.89 21.84
CA ALA A 117 6.81 -4.44 21.66
C ALA A 117 6.00 -3.95 20.45
N ALA A 118 6.05 -4.67 19.33
CA ALA A 118 5.28 -4.33 18.13
C ALA A 118 3.77 -4.50 18.36
N ARG A 119 3.38 -5.58 19.06
CA ARG A 119 1.98 -5.82 19.45
C ARG A 119 1.45 -4.72 20.37
N GLU A 120 2.26 -4.26 21.32
CA GLU A 120 1.91 -3.15 22.19
C GLU A 120 1.82 -1.81 21.44
N ASP A 121 2.74 -1.53 20.53
CA ASP A 121 2.69 -0.32 19.68
C ASP A 121 1.39 -0.28 18.85
N LEU A 122 1.03 -1.37 18.18
CA LEU A 122 -0.24 -1.46 17.43
C LEU A 122 -1.45 -1.25 18.35
N ARG A 123 -1.44 -1.83 19.56
CA ARG A 123 -2.51 -1.63 20.55
C ARG A 123 -2.64 -0.18 21.00
N ARG A 124 -1.53 0.55 21.15
CA ARG A 124 -1.53 1.97 21.55
C ARG A 124 -1.98 2.92 20.45
N ARG A 125 -1.78 2.55 19.19
CA ARG A 125 -2.25 3.31 18.02
C ARG A 125 -3.70 3.03 17.65
N ARG A 126 -4.33 2.01 18.25
CA ARG A 126 -5.75 1.73 18.06
C ARG A 126 -6.59 2.72 18.86
N PHE A 127 -7.41 3.51 18.17
CA PHE A 127 -8.37 4.39 18.82
C PHE A 127 -9.55 3.57 19.37
N ILE A 128 -9.76 3.63 20.69
CA ILE A 128 -10.87 2.97 21.39
C ILE A 128 -11.53 4.02 22.29
N LEU A 129 -12.86 4.15 22.20
CA LEU A 129 -13.61 5.03 23.08
C LEU A 129 -13.52 4.53 24.53
N GLN A 130 -13.35 5.44 25.50
CA GLN A 130 -13.37 5.16 26.95
C GLN A 130 -12.24 4.26 27.49
N ARG A 131 -11.04 4.31 26.92
CA ARG A 131 -9.89 3.51 27.35
C ARG A 131 -8.96 4.26 28.33
N ASP A 132 -8.32 3.52 29.25
CA ASP A 132 -7.49 4.05 30.36
C ASP A 132 -6.08 4.55 29.98
N PHE A 133 -5.66 4.43 28.71
CA PHE A 133 -4.31 4.81 28.26
C PHE A 133 -4.33 5.89 27.16
N PRO A 134 -3.32 6.78 27.11
CA PRO A 134 -3.25 7.84 26.11
C PRO A 134 -3.03 7.26 24.70
N TYR A 135 -3.83 7.72 23.73
CA TYR A 135 -3.66 7.42 22.31
C TYR A 135 -2.29 7.90 21.81
N ALA A 136 -1.53 7.00 21.18
CA ALA A 136 -0.27 7.37 20.53
C ALA A 136 -0.57 8.17 19.26
N LYS A 137 -0.44 9.50 19.33
CA LYS A 137 -0.65 10.38 18.18
C LYS A 137 0.38 10.09 17.10
N PHE A 138 -0.05 10.14 15.84
CA PHE A 138 0.88 10.16 14.71
C PHE A 138 1.56 11.52 14.65
N ASP A 139 2.83 11.57 15.02
CA ASP A 139 3.69 12.74 14.84
C ASP A 139 4.42 12.61 13.50
N TYR A 140 3.81 13.11 12.43
CA TYR A 140 4.42 13.11 11.09
C TYR A 140 4.57 14.53 10.57
N VAL A 141 5.78 14.84 10.09
CA VAL A 141 6.09 16.01 9.28
C VAL A 141 6.63 15.49 7.95
N GLN A 142 6.01 15.90 6.83
CA GLN A 142 6.50 15.52 5.52
C GLN A 142 7.88 16.12 5.28
N PRO A 143 8.92 15.29 5.01
CA PRO A 143 10.22 15.82 4.65
C PRO A 143 10.07 16.65 3.38
N LEU A 144 10.61 17.86 3.39
CA LEU A 144 10.79 18.62 2.15
C LEU A 144 11.75 17.82 1.26
N PRO A 145 11.50 17.72 -0.05
CA PRO A 145 12.40 17.01 -0.95
C PRO A 145 13.80 17.63 -0.85
N SER A 146 14.80 16.80 -0.53
CA SER A 146 16.20 17.20 -0.59
C SER A 146 16.56 17.48 -2.04
N THR A 147 17.07 18.68 -2.33
CA THR A 147 17.57 19.08 -3.65
C THR A 147 18.89 18.37 -3.92
N THR A 148 18.85 17.06 -4.13
CA THR A 148 19.96 16.27 -4.64
C THR A 148 19.41 15.40 -5.74
N ASP A 149 19.46 15.91 -6.97
CA ASP A 149 19.24 15.12 -8.17
C ASP A 149 20.27 13.98 -8.19
N GLU A 150 19.81 12.74 -8.00
CA GLU A 150 20.53 11.58 -8.50
C GLU A 150 20.38 11.56 -10.03
N SER A 151 21.32 12.21 -10.72
CA SER A 151 21.46 12.10 -12.17
C SER A 151 22.05 10.73 -12.51
N ASP A 152 21.26 9.83 -13.09
CA ASP A 152 21.78 8.66 -13.80
C ASP A 152 21.61 8.84 -15.32
N GLY A 153 22.68 8.53 -16.05
CA GLY A 153 23.02 9.08 -17.35
C GLY A 153 22.15 8.60 -18.53
N GLY A 154 21.70 9.57 -19.34
CA GLY A 154 21.10 9.34 -20.65
C GLY A 154 21.39 10.50 -21.59
N ASN A 155 22.33 10.28 -22.51
CA ASN A 155 22.95 11.22 -23.43
C ASN A 155 21.95 11.87 -24.43
N THR A 156 21.84 13.21 -24.46
CA THR A 156 21.37 13.96 -25.64
C THR A 156 22.12 15.28 -25.80
N THR A 157 22.71 15.44 -26.97
CA THR A 157 23.52 16.57 -27.44
C THR A 157 22.73 17.87 -27.63
N ALA A 158 23.16 18.98 -27.01
CA ALA A 158 22.97 20.33 -27.57
C ALA A 158 23.93 21.36 -26.90
N ALA A 159 24.80 21.91 -27.75
CA ALA A 159 25.54 23.19 -27.74
C ALA A 159 25.75 24.03 -26.46
N ALA A 160 27.01 24.47 -26.33
CA ALA A 160 27.61 25.31 -25.31
C ALA A 160 27.06 26.75 -25.19
N VAL A 161 27.08 27.29 -23.96
CA VAL A 161 27.48 28.69 -23.67
C VAL A 161 28.27 28.73 -22.35
N SER A 162 29.40 29.42 -22.41
CA SER A 162 30.42 29.66 -21.38
C SER A 162 29.99 30.66 -20.29
N GLY A 163 30.38 30.41 -19.03
CA GLY A 163 30.40 31.39 -17.95
C GLY A 163 30.94 30.78 -16.65
N GLY A 164 31.92 31.42 -16.01
CA GLY A 164 32.87 30.79 -15.08
C GLY A 164 32.39 30.52 -13.65
N SER A 165 33.02 29.53 -13.02
CA SER A 165 32.83 29.14 -11.62
C SER A 165 33.65 30.01 -10.66
N PRO A 166 33.17 30.25 -9.42
CA PRO A 166 34.01 30.23 -8.24
C PRO A 166 33.84 28.88 -7.52
N SER A 167 34.97 28.29 -7.16
CA SER A 167 35.07 27.09 -6.33
C SER A 167 34.56 27.37 -4.92
N PHE A 168 33.66 26.52 -4.41
CA PHE A 168 33.31 26.46 -3.01
C PHE A 168 33.52 25.01 -2.55
N THR A 169 34.54 24.79 -1.74
CA THR A 169 34.71 23.54 -0.99
C THR A 169 33.65 23.52 0.11
N SER A 170 32.65 22.63 0.01
CA SER A 170 31.70 22.39 1.10
C SER A 170 31.94 21.00 1.68
N ASP A 171 32.39 20.99 2.92
CA ASP A 171 32.51 19.84 3.79
C ASP A 171 31.22 19.01 3.80
N LEU A 172 31.37 17.72 3.56
CA LEU A 172 30.29 16.73 3.52
C LEU A 172 29.80 16.46 4.95
N ALA A 173 28.85 17.26 5.43
CA ALA A 173 28.00 16.88 6.54
C ALA A 173 26.91 15.95 6.00
N THR A 174 26.97 14.67 6.37
CA THR A 174 25.90 13.69 6.14
C THR A 174 24.62 14.18 6.83
N GLU A 175 23.71 14.78 6.07
CA GLU A 175 22.41 15.21 6.56
C GLU A 175 21.57 13.96 6.90
N ALA A 176 21.25 13.79 8.19
CA ALA A 176 20.51 12.63 8.66
C ALA A 176 19.09 12.63 8.07
N ALA A 177 18.73 11.56 7.35
CA ALA A 177 17.39 11.35 6.84
C ALA A 177 16.35 11.50 7.96
N ALA A 178 15.29 12.28 7.71
CA ALA A 178 14.21 12.49 8.67
C ALA A 178 13.67 11.14 9.20
N PRO A 179 13.31 11.04 10.50
CA PRO A 179 12.86 9.79 11.09
C PRO A 179 11.58 9.29 10.40
N SER A 180 11.56 8.01 10.05
CA SER A 180 10.36 7.36 9.50
C SER A 180 9.21 7.46 10.52
N PRO A 181 7.97 7.78 10.09
CA PRO A 181 6.83 7.95 11.01
C PRO A 181 6.43 6.66 11.74
N LEU A 182 6.93 5.51 11.27
CA LEU A 182 6.59 4.20 11.80
C LEU A 182 7.83 3.29 11.84
N PRO A 183 7.96 2.44 12.88
CA PRO A 183 8.94 1.36 12.87
C PRO A 183 8.78 0.50 11.61
N LYS A 184 9.87 -0.01 11.03
CA LYS A 184 9.80 -0.96 9.91
C LYS A 184 9.85 -2.41 10.41
N MET A 185 9.10 -3.29 9.76
CA MET A 185 9.06 -4.72 10.06
C MET A 185 10.03 -5.48 9.14
N SER A 186 11.18 -5.89 9.67
CA SER A 186 12.15 -6.70 8.91
C SER A 186 11.55 -8.02 8.44
N GLY A 187 11.80 -8.41 7.20
CA GLY A 187 11.24 -9.62 6.58
C GLY A 187 9.84 -9.45 6.02
N SER A 188 9.16 -8.32 6.24
CA SER A 188 7.86 -8.06 5.60
C SER A 188 8.00 -7.72 4.11
N ALA A 189 7.03 -8.14 3.31
CA ALA A 189 7.05 -7.97 1.86
C ALA A 189 5.66 -7.79 1.26
N ILE A 190 5.59 -7.06 0.15
CA ILE A 190 4.44 -7.09 -0.78
C ILE A 190 4.94 -7.57 -2.13
N VAL A 191 4.21 -8.51 -2.73
CA VAL A 191 4.55 -9.15 -4.01
C VAL A 191 3.33 -9.15 -4.90
N TYR A 192 3.54 -8.83 -6.19
CA TYR A 192 2.47 -8.86 -7.20
C TYR A 192 2.66 -10.03 -8.15
N PHE A 193 1.53 -10.57 -8.60
CA PHE A 193 1.43 -11.65 -9.57
C PHE A 193 0.58 -11.18 -10.73
N ARG A 194 0.98 -11.51 -11.96
CA ARG A 194 0.20 -11.22 -13.17
C ARG A 194 -0.27 -12.54 -13.76
N ASN A 195 -1.58 -12.80 -13.72
CA ASN A 195 -2.17 -14.07 -14.16
C ASN A 195 -1.48 -15.29 -13.53
N GLY A 196 -1.18 -15.20 -12.22
CA GLY A 196 -0.49 -16.24 -11.45
C GLY A 196 1.04 -16.25 -11.58
N ARG A 197 1.62 -15.54 -12.56
CA ARG A 197 3.07 -15.40 -12.67
C ARG A 197 3.58 -14.37 -11.67
N CYS A 198 4.43 -14.79 -10.74
CA CYS A 198 5.13 -13.89 -9.83
C CYS A 198 5.95 -12.87 -10.64
N LEU A 199 5.80 -11.58 -10.31
CA LEU A 199 6.62 -10.52 -10.90
C LEU A 199 7.96 -10.45 -10.14
N SER A 200 8.01 -9.64 -9.10
CA SER A 200 9.14 -9.54 -8.18
C SER A 200 8.65 -8.90 -6.87
N GLN A 201 9.46 -8.91 -5.81
CA GLN A 201 9.10 -8.21 -4.59
C GLN A 201 8.99 -6.71 -4.85
N ALA A 202 7.80 -6.14 -4.62
CA ALA A 202 7.52 -4.74 -4.87
C ALA A 202 7.91 -3.85 -3.68
N TYR A 203 7.74 -4.33 -2.45
CA TYR A 203 8.03 -3.56 -1.25
C TYR A 203 8.60 -4.44 -0.14
N GLY A 204 9.38 -3.82 0.74
CA GLY A 204 9.94 -4.43 1.94
C GLY A 204 11.23 -3.71 2.36
N PRO A 205 11.50 -3.54 3.67
CA PRO A 205 10.59 -3.79 4.79
C PRO A 205 9.46 -2.74 4.86
N LEU A 206 8.25 -3.18 5.23
CA LEU A 206 7.04 -2.36 5.39
C LEU A 206 7.00 -1.67 6.75
N HIS A 207 6.22 -0.60 6.87
CA HIS A 207 5.95 0.02 8.17
C HIS A 207 5.09 -0.88 9.07
N LEU A 208 5.31 -0.83 10.38
CA LEU A 208 4.50 -1.53 11.37
C LEU A 208 3.05 -1.02 11.27
N GLY A 209 2.11 -1.94 11.11
CA GLY A 209 0.71 -1.61 10.98
C GLY A 209 -0.17 -2.80 10.64
N LYS A 210 -1.47 -2.57 10.79
CA LYS A 210 -2.51 -3.44 10.24
C LYS A 210 -2.85 -2.98 8.83
N TYR A 211 -2.80 -3.89 7.86
CA TYR A 211 -2.98 -3.61 6.44
C TYR A 211 -4.29 -4.19 5.92
N HIS A 212 -5.01 -3.39 5.13
CA HIS A 212 -6.22 -3.78 4.44
C HIS A 212 -5.94 -3.80 2.92
N PRO A 213 -6.49 -4.77 2.17
CA PRO A 213 -6.57 -4.68 0.72
C PRO A 213 -7.15 -3.33 0.32
N ALA A 214 -6.48 -2.61 -0.57
CA ALA A 214 -6.82 -1.24 -0.93
C ALA A 214 -6.80 -1.02 -2.43
N VAL A 215 -7.81 -0.31 -2.92
CA VAL A 215 -7.96 0.05 -4.33
C VAL A 215 -8.27 1.53 -4.41
N ALA A 216 -7.58 2.23 -5.32
CA ALA A 216 -7.93 3.59 -5.71
C ALA A 216 -8.20 3.68 -7.20
N CYS A 217 -9.32 4.30 -7.58
CA CYS A 217 -9.77 4.44 -8.96
C CYS A 217 -9.80 5.90 -9.39
N TYR A 218 -9.44 6.15 -10.66
CA TYR A 218 -9.40 7.46 -11.31
C TYR A 218 -10.16 7.40 -12.63
N MET A 219 -10.95 8.43 -12.93
CA MET A 219 -11.62 8.68 -14.22
C MET A 219 -12.35 7.46 -14.81
N GLY A 220 -13.22 6.84 -14.00
CA GLY A 220 -14.09 5.75 -14.44
C GLY A 220 -13.46 4.37 -14.43
N ALA A 221 -12.21 4.22 -13.94
CA ALA A 221 -11.62 2.92 -13.72
C ALA A 221 -12.46 2.07 -12.76
N GLU A 222 -12.70 0.82 -13.13
CA GLU A 222 -13.47 -0.14 -12.33
C GLU A 222 -12.65 -1.39 -12.07
N VAL A 223 -12.60 -1.81 -10.81
CA VAL A 223 -11.84 -2.97 -10.36
C VAL A 223 -12.79 -3.95 -9.68
N ARG A 224 -12.72 -5.22 -10.08
CA ARG A 224 -13.38 -6.33 -9.40
C ARG A 224 -12.37 -7.09 -8.55
N LEU A 225 -12.70 -7.26 -7.28
CA LEU A 225 -11.87 -7.99 -6.31
C LEU A 225 -12.34 -9.43 -6.16
N ASN A 226 -11.39 -10.31 -5.82
CA ASN A 226 -11.65 -11.67 -5.39
C ASN A 226 -10.78 -11.97 -4.16
N PHE A 227 -11.43 -12.14 -3.00
CA PHE A 227 -10.76 -12.40 -1.72
C PHE A 227 -10.50 -13.88 -1.47
N GLY A 228 -10.87 -14.77 -2.41
CA GLY A 228 -10.73 -16.22 -2.30
C GLY A 228 -11.93 -16.88 -1.60
N PRO A 229 -11.86 -18.19 -1.34
CA PRO A 229 -10.72 -19.08 -1.58
C PRO A 229 -10.53 -19.50 -3.04
N GLU A 230 -11.55 -19.31 -3.88
CA GLU A 230 -11.53 -19.72 -5.29
C GLU A 230 -10.89 -18.62 -6.15
N PHE A 231 -9.60 -18.77 -6.47
CA PHE A 231 -8.84 -17.83 -7.30
C PHE A 231 -8.84 -18.23 -8.78
N ALA A 232 -8.84 -17.23 -9.67
CA ALA A 232 -8.63 -17.47 -11.10
C ALA A 232 -7.19 -17.95 -11.37
N HIS A 233 -6.24 -17.37 -10.64
CA HIS A 233 -4.84 -17.73 -10.65
C HIS A 233 -4.33 -17.90 -9.21
N PRO A 234 -4.37 -19.14 -8.68
CA PRO A 234 -3.99 -19.41 -7.30
C PRO A 234 -2.57 -18.93 -6.95
N PRO A 235 -2.36 -18.42 -5.71
CA PRO A 235 -1.03 -18.08 -5.23
C PRO A 235 -0.16 -19.33 -5.02
N PRO A 236 1.16 -19.18 -4.79
CA PRO A 236 1.95 -20.27 -4.24
C PRO A 236 1.37 -20.75 -2.90
N ALA A 237 1.53 -22.05 -2.59
CA ALA A 237 1.01 -22.62 -1.34
C ALA A 237 1.66 -21.99 -0.10
N GLU A 238 2.95 -21.62 -0.21
CA GLU A 238 3.73 -21.02 0.87
C GLU A 238 4.58 -19.85 0.35
N TRP A 239 4.90 -18.93 1.25
CA TRP A 239 5.84 -17.83 1.04
C TRP A 239 6.71 -17.71 2.30
N GLU A 240 8.03 -17.76 2.16
CA GLU A 240 8.99 -17.72 3.29
C GLU A 240 8.64 -18.77 4.38
N GLY A 241 8.27 -19.98 3.97
CA GLY A 241 7.89 -21.08 4.87
C GLY A 241 6.58 -20.88 5.63
N THR A 242 5.77 -19.88 5.24
CA THR A 242 4.46 -19.60 5.83
C THR A 242 3.35 -19.88 4.82
N PRO A 243 2.29 -20.62 5.19
CA PRO A 243 1.14 -20.85 4.30
C PRO A 243 0.49 -19.55 3.84
N VAL A 244 0.19 -19.45 2.54
CA VAL A 244 -0.54 -18.31 1.97
C VAL A 244 -2.04 -18.53 2.17
N ARG A 245 -2.70 -17.60 2.87
CA ARG A 245 -4.14 -17.67 3.14
C ARG A 245 -4.93 -16.68 2.28
N PRO A 246 -6.14 -17.04 1.84
CA PRO A 246 -7.04 -16.11 1.19
C PRO A 246 -7.55 -15.07 2.19
N MET A 247 -7.78 -13.83 1.71
CA MET A 247 -8.35 -12.77 2.55
C MET A 247 -9.75 -13.09 3.08
N SER A 248 -10.51 -13.98 2.45
CA SER A 248 -11.81 -14.44 2.93
C SER A 248 -11.75 -15.27 4.22
N GLU A 249 -10.59 -15.83 4.57
CA GLU A 249 -10.34 -16.50 5.85
C GLU A 249 -9.93 -15.54 6.97
N CYS A 250 -9.68 -14.26 6.65
CA CYS A 250 -9.34 -13.29 7.67
C CYS A 250 -10.55 -13.10 8.59
N PRO A 251 -10.42 -13.31 9.92
CA PRO A 251 -11.55 -13.16 10.83
C PRO A 251 -11.98 -11.69 10.91
N PRO A 252 -13.29 -11.43 11.11
CA PRO A 252 -13.78 -10.07 11.32
C PRO A 252 -13.13 -9.45 12.54
N GLU A 253 -12.96 -8.13 12.48
CA GLU A 253 -12.35 -7.42 13.59
C GLU A 253 -13.31 -7.41 14.79
N ASN A 254 -12.97 -8.15 15.85
CA ASN A 254 -13.75 -8.18 17.08
C ASN A 254 -13.07 -7.39 18.20
N TYR A 255 -13.38 -6.09 18.23
CA TYR A 255 -12.76 -5.13 19.15
C TYR A 255 -12.96 -5.48 20.64
N LEU A 256 -14.05 -6.17 20.98
CA LEU A 256 -14.42 -6.45 22.37
C LEU A 256 -13.68 -7.66 22.93
N GLU A 257 -13.46 -8.69 22.11
CA GLU A 257 -12.75 -9.91 22.52
C GLU A 257 -11.24 -9.68 22.64
N ASP A 258 -10.67 -8.86 21.76
CA ASP A 258 -9.25 -8.48 21.81
C ASP A 258 -8.85 -7.79 23.12
N GLU A 259 -9.75 -6.99 23.71
CA GLU A 259 -9.50 -6.35 25.01
C GLU A 259 -9.58 -7.35 26.16
N ALA A 260 -10.56 -8.27 26.14
CA ALA A 260 -10.73 -9.28 27.17
C ALA A 260 -9.55 -10.26 27.20
N ALA A 261 -8.97 -10.59 26.04
CA ALA A 261 -7.78 -11.43 25.92
C ALA A 261 -6.47 -10.71 26.32
N ALA A 262 -6.50 -9.39 26.49
CA ALA A 262 -5.35 -8.57 26.84
C ALA A 262 -5.34 -8.12 28.33
N ARG A 263 -6.41 -8.42 29.09
CA ARG A 263 -6.49 -8.25 30.55
C ARG A 263 -6.05 -9.53 31.25
#